data_AF-T1D198-F1
#
_entry.id   AF-T1D198-F1
#
_cell.length_a   1.000
_cell.length_b   1.000
_cell.length_c   1.000
_cell.angle_alpha   90.00
_cell.angle_beta   90.00
_cell.angle_gamma   90.00
#
_symmetry.space_group_name_H-M   'P 1'
#
loop_
_entity.id
_entity.type
_entity.pdbx_description
1 polymer ?
#
loop_
_entity_poly.entity_id
_entity_poly.type
_entity_poly.pdbx_seq_one_letter_code
_entity_poly.pdbx_strand_id
1 'polypeptide(L)'
;FSSDAPMLTHLFPGAARVADIDPATLGVTRMRAATLHALACAIRDGALDFAAAHSLDAWQARCTALPGIGAWTAQYIALRALSHPDA
;
A
#
# COMPACT_ATOMS: atom_id res chain seq x y z
N PHE A 1 -2.15 -20.97 32.82
CA PHE A 1 -2.04 -20.99 31.35
C PHE A 1 -0.60 -20.68 30.99
N SER A 2 0.20 -21.70 30.64
CA SER A 2 1.53 -21.45 30.07
C SER A 2 1.30 -21.16 28.59
N SER A 3 1.49 -19.91 28.17
CA SER A 3 1.30 -19.51 26.78
C SER A 3 2.58 -19.79 26.02
N ASP A 4 2.68 -21.00 25.45
CA ASP A 4 3.76 -21.41 24.54
C ASP A 4 3.52 -20.90 23.10
N ALA A 5 2.81 -19.78 22.96
CA ALA A 5 2.58 -19.14 21.68
C ALA A 5 3.86 -18.39 21.26
N PRO A 6 4.35 -18.56 20.02
CA PRO A 6 5.55 -17.88 19.56
C PRO A 6 5.41 -16.35 19.67
N MET A 7 6.42 -15.69 20.23
CA MET A 7 6.43 -14.23 20.36
C MET A 7 6.46 -13.54 18.98
N LEU A 8 5.76 -12.41 18.85
CA LEU A 8 5.78 -11.58 17.66
C LEU A 8 7.18 -11.00 17.43
N THR A 9 7.86 -11.42 16.36
CA THR A 9 9.23 -10.99 16.05
C THR A 9 9.31 -9.93 14.95
N HIS A 10 8.27 -9.78 14.13
CA HIS A 10 8.26 -8.88 12.98
C HIS A 10 6.90 -8.19 12.84
N LEU A 11 6.93 -6.93 12.43
CA LEU A 11 5.77 -6.20 11.95
C LEU A 11 5.80 -6.14 10.42
N PHE A 12 4.65 -5.84 9.81
CA PHE A 12 4.63 -5.50 8.40
C PHE A 12 5.50 -4.24 8.15
N PRO A 13 6.30 -4.19 7.08
CA PRO A 13 7.16 -3.04 6.84
C PRO A 13 6.34 -1.78 6.54
N GLY A 14 6.76 -0.65 7.10
CA GLY A 14 6.23 0.65 6.72
C GLY A 14 6.66 1.05 5.30
N ALA A 15 5.94 1.99 4.69
CA ALA A 15 6.21 2.47 3.33
C ALA A 15 7.65 2.96 3.13
N ALA A 16 8.21 3.72 4.07
CA ALA A 16 9.59 4.20 4.00
C ALA A 16 10.59 3.03 3.84
N ARG A 17 10.41 1.95 4.60
CA ARG A 17 11.30 0.78 4.50
C ARG A 17 11.16 0.05 3.16
N VAL A 18 9.96 -0.01 2.60
CA VAL A 18 9.75 -0.60 1.25
C VAL A 18 10.34 0.29 0.15
N ALA A 19 10.31 1.61 0.33
CA ALA A 19 10.85 2.56 -0.63
C ALA A 19 12.39 2.65 -0.63
N ASP A 20 13.05 2.12 0.42
CA ASP A 20 14.51 2.14 0.58
C ASP A 20 15.21 0.82 0.18
N ILE A 21 14.44 -0.21 -0.19
CA ILE A 21 14.99 -1.50 -0.64
C ILE A 21 14.98 -1.61 -2.16
N ASP A 22 15.87 -2.44 -2.71
CA ASP A 22 15.81 -2.82 -4.12
C ASP A 22 14.51 -3.61 -4.39
N PRO A 23 13.61 -3.13 -5.28
CA PRO A 23 12.36 -3.83 -5.60
C PRO A 23 12.59 -5.26 -6.09
N ALA A 24 13.73 -5.55 -6.72
CA ALA A 24 14.05 -6.89 -7.20
C ALA A 24 14.15 -7.94 -6.08
N THR A 25 14.32 -7.52 -4.81
CA THR A 25 14.44 -8.43 -3.66
C THR A 25 13.10 -8.81 -3.03
N LEU A 26 11.97 -8.27 -3.51
CA LEU A 26 10.65 -8.47 -2.90
C LEU A 26 10.04 -9.87 -3.11
N GLY A 27 10.69 -10.76 -3.86
CA GLY A 27 10.19 -12.13 -4.09
C GLY A 27 8.90 -12.21 -4.91
N VAL A 28 8.56 -11.14 -5.64
CA VAL A 28 7.40 -11.06 -6.55
C VAL A 28 7.85 -10.76 -7.97
N THR A 29 6.92 -10.78 -8.93
CA THR A 29 7.24 -10.42 -10.31
C THR A 29 7.78 -9.00 -10.41
N ARG A 30 8.68 -8.74 -11.36
CA ARG A 30 9.28 -7.40 -11.59
C ARG A 30 8.23 -6.29 -11.67
N MET A 31 7.11 -6.55 -12.34
CA MET A 31 6.02 -5.59 -12.49
C MET A 31 5.33 -5.31 -11.14
N ARG A 32 5.05 -6.34 -10.33
CA ARG A 32 4.47 -6.16 -8.99
C ARG A 32 5.42 -5.44 -8.05
N ALA A 33 6.71 -5.76 -8.11
CA ALA A 33 7.73 -5.08 -7.33
C ALA A 33 7.79 -3.58 -7.66
N ALA A 34 7.77 -3.23 -8.95
CA ALA A 34 7.74 -1.83 -9.39
C ALA A 34 6.48 -1.10 -8.90
N THR A 35 5.31 -1.74 -8.95
CA THR A 35 4.06 -1.17 -8.41
C THR A 35 4.13 -0.93 -6.91
N LEU A 36 4.59 -1.92 -6.12
CA LEU A 36 4.73 -1.79 -4.66
C LEU A 36 5.72 -0.69 -4.28
N HIS A 37 6.84 -0.60 -4.99
CA HIS A 37 7.84 0.44 -4.76
C HIS A 37 7.28 1.84 -5.10
N ALA A 38 6.59 2.00 -6.24
CA ALA A 38 5.97 3.27 -6.60
C ALA A 38 4.93 3.73 -5.56
N LEU A 39 4.09 2.80 -5.09
CA LEU A 39 3.14 3.06 -4.01
C LEU A 39 3.83 3.47 -2.70
N ALA A 40 4.91 2.77 -2.33
CA ALA A 40 5.68 3.07 -1.13
C ALA A 40 6.32 4.46 -1.18
N CYS A 41 6.90 4.86 -2.32
CA CYS A 41 7.43 6.21 -2.53
C CYS A 41 6.32 7.26 -2.44
N ALA A 42 5.18 7.05 -3.10
CA ALA A 42 4.06 8.00 -3.04
C ALA A 42 3.56 8.24 -1.62
N ILE A 43 3.54 7.19 -0.79
CA ILE A 43 3.16 7.29 0.63
C ILE A 43 4.24 7.99 1.45
N ARG A 44 5.52 7.61 1.27
CA ARG A 44 6.65 8.24 1.97
C ARG A 44 6.72 9.74 1.70
N ASP A 45 6.48 10.14 0.46
CA ASP A 45 6.62 11.51 -0.01
C ASP A 45 5.33 12.34 0.23
N GLY A 46 4.27 11.72 0.79
CA GLY A 46 3.01 12.38 1.10
C GLY A 46 2.12 12.66 -0.12
N ALA A 47 2.47 12.14 -1.30
CA ALA A 47 1.67 12.26 -2.52
C ALA A 47 0.40 11.38 -2.46
N LEU A 48 0.41 10.34 -1.63
CA LEU A 48 -0.75 9.49 -1.34
C LEU A 48 -0.77 9.19 0.16
N ASP A 49 -1.92 9.30 0.80
CA ASP A 49 -2.11 8.83 2.17
C ASP A 49 -3.48 8.15 2.29
N PHE A 50 -3.76 7.62 3.48
CA PHE A 50 -5.03 6.95 3.80
C PHE A 50 -5.85 7.75 4.83
N ALA A 51 -5.64 9.06 4.92
CA ALA A 51 -6.39 9.92 5.83
C ALA A 51 -7.82 10.12 5.33
N ALA A 52 -8.78 10.09 6.26
CA ALA A 52 -10.22 10.24 5.97
C ALA A 52 -10.62 11.62 5.40
N ALA A 53 -9.69 12.58 5.35
CA ALA A 53 -9.96 13.93 4.86
C ALA A 53 -10.01 14.03 3.32
N HIS A 54 -9.53 13.02 2.59
CA HIS A 54 -9.56 13.03 1.13
C HIS A 54 -10.87 12.49 0.57
N SER A 55 -11.39 13.11 -0.49
CA SER A 55 -12.49 12.50 -1.24
C SER A 55 -12.03 11.22 -1.93
N LEU A 56 -12.94 10.25 -2.03
CA LEU A 56 -12.69 8.97 -2.69
C LEU A 56 -12.18 9.16 -4.13
N ASP A 57 -12.79 10.07 -4.89
CA ASP A 57 -12.41 10.36 -6.27
C ASP A 57 -10.97 10.89 -6.39
N ALA A 58 -10.59 11.84 -5.53
CA ALA A 58 -9.25 12.40 -5.53
C ALA A 58 -8.21 11.35 -5.14
N TRP A 59 -8.54 10.49 -4.18
CA TRP A 59 -7.68 9.39 -3.78
C TRP A 59 -7.53 8.34 -4.90
N GLN A 60 -8.63 7.94 -5.54
CA GLN A 60 -8.62 6.99 -6.66
C GLN A 60 -7.84 7.53 -7.87
N ALA A 61 -7.97 8.81 -8.18
CA ALA A 61 -7.21 9.46 -9.26
C ALA A 61 -5.70 9.39 -8.99
N ARG A 62 -5.25 9.66 -7.76
CA ARG A 62 -3.83 9.55 -7.38
C ARG A 62 -3.34 8.11 -7.38
N CYS A 63 -4.18 7.18 -6.92
CA CYS A 63 -3.83 5.76 -6.84
C CYS A 63 -3.70 5.13 -8.24
N THR A 64 -4.61 5.44 -9.17
CA THR A 64 -4.59 4.93 -10.56
C THR A 64 -3.53 5.57 -11.44
N ALA A 65 -2.97 6.71 -11.04
CA ALA A 65 -1.78 7.29 -11.68
C ALA A 65 -0.50 6.46 -11.42
N LEU A 66 -0.51 5.54 -10.45
CA LEU A 66 0.64 4.68 -10.15
C LEU A 66 0.73 3.51 -11.14
N PRO A 67 1.95 3.11 -11.55
CA PRO A 67 2.14 2.05 -12.52
C PRO A 67 1.58 0.72 -12.01
N GLY A 68 0.75 0.06 -12.82
CA GLY A 68 0.18 -1.25 -12.51
C GLY A 68 -1.02 -1.23 -11.55
N ILE A 69 -1.53 -0.05 -11.18
CA ILE A 69 -2.77 0.09 -10.41
C ILE A 69 -3.90 0.55 -11.34
N GLY A 70 -4.84 -0.35 -11.63
CA GLY A 70 -6.07 -0.02 -12.35
C GLY A 70 -7.19 0.43 -11.43
N ALA A 71 -8.29 0.93 -12.01
CA ALA A 71 -9.47 1.40 -11.27
C ALA A 71 -10.01 0.37 -10.28
N TRP A 72 -10.09 -0.90 -10.70
CA TRP A 72 -10.54 -2.00 -9.83
C TRP A 72 -9.65 -2.18 -8.60
N THR A 73 -8.31 -2.16 -8.78
CA THR A 73 -7.37 -2.28 -7.66
C THR A 73 -7.48 -1.10 -6.71
N ALA A 74 -7.62 0.11 -7.24
CA ALA A 74 -7.81 1.31 -6.43
C ALA A 74 -9.11 1.23 -5.60
N GLN A 75 -10.23 0.87 -6.21
CA GLN A 75 -11.51 0.66 -5.52
C GLN A 75 -11.38 -0.38 -4.40
N TYR A 76 -10.74 -1.52 -4.69
CA TYR A 76 -10.54 -2.56 -3.69
C TYR A 76 -9.69 -2.09 -2.50
N ILE A 77 -8.63 -1.33 -2.76
CA ILE A 77 -7.82 -0.72 -1.71
C ILE A 77 -8.66 0.27 -0.90
N ALA A 78 -9.45 1.14 -1.55
CA ALA A 78 -10.32 2.09 -0.84
C ALA A 78 -11.34 1.38 0.07
N LEU A 79 -11.97 0.31 -0.41
CA LEU A 79 -12.91 -0.49 0.37
C LEU A 79 -12.24 -1.08 1.62
N ARG A 80 -11.01 -1.60 1.48
CA ARG A 80 -10.32 -2.34 2.56
C ARG A 80 -9.49 -1.46 3.50
N ALA A 81 -8.97 -0.34 3.01
CA ALA A 81 -8.05 0.51 3.76
C ALA A 81 -8.70 1.82 4.25
N LEU A 82 -9.69 2.34 3.52
CA LEU A 82 -10.40 3.59 3.87
C LEU A 82 -11.77 3.32 4.50
N SER A 83 -12.24 2.07 4.51
CA SER A 83 -13.60 1.69 4.95
C SER A 83 -14.70 2.53 4.27
N HIS A 84 -14.46 2.97 3.03
CA HIS A 84 -15.43 3.77 2.30
C HIS A 84 -16.59 2.85 1.85
N PRO A 85 -17.84 3.11 2.29
CA PRO A 85 -18.96 2.18 2.06
C PRO A 85 -19.39 2.08 0.60
N ASP A 86 -19.04 3.07 -0.23
CA ASP A 86 -19.42 3.16 -1.65
C ASP A 86 -18.23 2.93 -2.62
N ALA A 87 -17.18 2.22 -2.16
CA ALA A 87 -16.00 1.89 -2.97
C ALA A 87 -16.22 0.68 -3.89
#